data_AF-F6XRW7-F1
#
_entry.id   AF-F6XRW7-F1
#
_cell.length_a   1.000
_cell.length_b   1.000
_cell.length_c   1.000
_cell.angle_alpha   90.00
_cell.angle_beta   90.00
_cell.angle_gamma   90.00
#
_symmetry.space_group_name_H-M   'P 1'
#
loop_
_entity.id
_entity.type
_entity.pdbx_description
1 polymer ?
#
loop_
_entity_poly.entity_id
_entity_poly.type
_entity_poly.pdbx_seq_one_letter_code
_entity_poly.pdbx_strand_id
1 'polypeptide(L)'
;SCPYVFAQIDCFESAEESRMAQKEKELCTGRKKFNMDPAKGIQYFIEHKLLTPDIQDIARFLYKGEGLNKTAIGTYLGERDPVNLQVLQAFVDCHEFANLNLVQALRQFLWSFRLPGEAQKIDRMMEAFATRYCLCNPGVFQSTDTCYVLSFSIIMLNTSLHNPNVRDRPPFERFVSMNRGINNGSDLPEDQLRNLFDSIKSEPFSIPEDDGNDLTHTFFNPDREGWLLKLGGRVKTWKRRWFILTDNCLYYFEFTADKEPRGIIPLENLSVQKVDDPKKPFCLELYNPSCRGQKIKACKTDGDGRVVEGKHESYRISATSAEERDQWIEAIRASITRVPFYDLVSTRKKKIASKQ
;
A
#
# COMPACT_ATOMS: atom_id res chain seq x y z
N SER A 1 43.39 30.09 46.49
CA SER A 1 43.07 30.26 45.05
C SER A 1 42.40 29.04 44.43
N CYS A 2 42.72 27.81 44.84
CA CYS A 2 42.15 26.57 44.24
C CYS A 2 40.66 26.25 44.58
N PRO A 3 40.15 26.43 45.82
CA PRO A 3 38.80 25.96 46.18
C PRO A 3 37.65 26.70 45.47
N TYR A 4 37.88 27.97 45.14
CA TYR A 4 36.89 28.82 44.46
C TYR A 4 36.71 28.44 42.98
N VAL A 5 37.76 27.90 42.36
CA VAL A 5 37.75 27.44 40.98
C VAL A 5 37.03 26.10 40.87
N PHE A 6 37.28 25.17 41.80
CA PHE A 6 36.55 23.88 41.86
C PHE A 6 35.05 24.07 42.11
N ALA A 7 34.66 24.97 43.04
CA ALA A 7 33.25 25.27 43.28
C ALA A 7 32.55 25.95 42.09
N GLN A 8 33.29 26.74 41.29
CA GLN A 8 32.76 27.30 40.03
C GLN A 8 32.61 26.25 38.94
N ILE A 9 33.53 25.28 38.86
CA ILE A 9 33.46 24.16 37.92
C ILE A 9 32.26 23.26 38.27
N ASP A 10 32.13 22.84 39.52
CA ASP A 10 30.99 21.99 39.98
C ASP A 10 29.64 22.69 39.77
N CYS A 11 29.58 24.01 39.99
CA CYS A 11 28.34 24.78 39.79
C CYS A 11 27.99 24.92 38.29
N PHE A 12 29.00 25.04 37.42
CA PHE A 12 28.82 25.09 35.97
C PHE A 12 28.40 23.73 35.41
N GLU A 13 29.03 22.65 35.87
CA GLU A 13 28.68 21.27 35.51
C GLU A 13 27.24 20.94 35.93
N SER A 14 26.81 21.28 37.15
CA SER A 14 25.41 21.04 37.58
C SER A 14 24.37 21.86 36.79
N ALA A 15 24.74 23.07 36.36
CA ALA A 15 23.87 23.92 35.56
C ALA A 15 23.76 23.42 34.11
N GLU A 16 24.85 22.87 33.56
CA GLU A 16 24.85 22.20 32.26
C GLU A 16 24.06 20.89 32.30
N GLU A 17 24.22 20.07 33.35
CA GLU A 17 23.43 18.85 33.56
C GLU A 17 21.93 19.15 33.66
N SER A 18 21.54 20.17 34.44
CA SER A 18 20.13 20.57 34.57
C SER A 18 19.57 21.10 33.25
N ARG A 19 20.37 21.80 32.43
CA ARG A 19 19.96 22.30 31.12
C ARG A 19 19.82 21.17 30.10
N MET A 20 20.71 20.19 30.11
CA MET A 20 20.62 18.99 29.26
C MET A 20 19.41 18.14 29.63
N ALA A 21 19.15 17.93 30.93
CA ALA A 21 17.98 17.19 31.39
C ALA A 21 16.65 17.85 30.99
N GLN A 22 16.59 19.19 31.07
CA GLN A 22 15.43 19.95 30.61
C GLN A 22 15.24 19.83 29.09
N LYS A 23 16.31 19.95 28.31
CA LYS A 23 16.26 19.80 26.85
C LYS A 23 15.80 18.40 26.43
N GLU A 24 16.28 17.35 27.09
CA GLU A 24 15.85 15.97 26.79
C GLU A 24 14.37 15.74 27.14
N LYS A 25 13.88 16.36 28.23
CA LYS A 25 12.46 16.30 28.60
C LYS A 25 11.57 16.98 27.55
N GLU A 26 12.00 18.11 27.01
CA GLU A 26 11.31 18.81 25.93
C GLU A 26 11.34 18.00 24.62
N LEU A 27 12.49 17.40 24.27
CA LEU A 27 12.60 16.49 23.12
C LEU A 27 11.66 15.28 23.25
N CYS A 28 11.61 14.65 24.42
CA CYS A 28 10.70 13.53 24.69
C CYS A 28 9.22 13.95 24.56
N THR A 29 8.88 15.14 25.04
CA THR A 29 7.52 15.69 24.90
C THR A 29 7.18 15.98 23.45
N GLY A 30 8.12 16.55 22.69
CA GLY A 30 7.96 16.81 21.26
C GLY A 30 7.78 15.53 20.45
N ARG A 31 8.58 14.48 20.72
CA ARG A 31 8.46 13.15 20.09
C ARG A 31 7.07 12.55 20.32
N LYS A 32 6.56 12.59 21.57
CA LYS A 32 5.20 12.12 21.89
C LYS A 32 4.12 12.90 21.15
N LYS A 33 4.25 14.23 21.07
CA LYS A 33 3.32 15.08 20.31
C LYS A 33 3.35 14.75 18.82
N PHE A 34 4.53 14.59 18.23
CA PHE A 34 4.68 14.20 16.83
C PHE A 34 4.04 12.84 16.53
N ASN A 35 4.25 11.85 17.40
CA ASN A 35 3.71 10.51 17.22
C ASN A 35 2.16 10.48 17.32
N MET A 36 1.55 11.46 18.00
CA MET A 36 0.09 11.63 18.04
C MET A 36 -0.46 12.49 16.91
N ASP A 37 0.22 13.59 16.59
CA ASP A 37 -0.15 14.56 15.57
C ASP A 37 1.14 15.16 14.98
N PRO A 38 1.59 14.69 13.81
CA PRO A 38 2.88 15.08 13.26
C PRO A 38 3.01 16.59 13.02
N ALA A 39 1.94 17.25 12.59
CA ALA A 39 1.93 18.69 12.34
C ALA A 39 2.11 19.48 13.63
N LYS A 40 1.36 19.13 14.68
CA LYS A 40 1.52 19.77 16.02
C LYS A 40 2.87 19.43 16.65
N GLY A 41 3.41 18.24 16.39
CA GLY A 41 4.74 17.85 16.83
C GLY A 41 5.83 18.74 16.25
N ILE A 42 5.85 18.91 14.93
CA ILE A 42 6.81 19.81 14.25
C ILE A 42 6.66 21.25 14.76
N GLN A 43 5.42 21.74 14.89
CA GLN A 43 5.17 23.06 15.45
C GLN A 43 5.74 23.22 16.87
N TYR A 44 5.54 22.21 17.73
CA TYR A 44 6.09 22.22 19.09
C TYR A 44 7.62 22.31 19.10
N PHE A 45 8.30 21.52 18.26
CA PHE A 45 9.77 21.57 18.16
C PHE A 45 10.27 22.94 17.70
N ILE A 46 9.55 23.60 16.79
CA ILE A 46 9.89 24.95 16.31
C ILE A 46 9.68 26.00 17.40
N GLU A 47 8.54 25.98 18.08
CA GLU A 47 8.20 26.93 19.16
C GLU A 47 9.19 26.86 20.33
N HIS A 48 9.67 25.66 20.66
CA HIS A 48 10.64 25.43 21.73
C HIS A 48 12.10 25.58 21.25
N LYS A 49 12.33 26.02 20.00
CA LYS A 49 13.66 26.22 19.40
C LYS A 49 14.54 24.94 19.39
N LEU A 50 13.89 23.79 19.34
CA LEU A 50 14.53 22.47 19.22
C LEU A 50 14.73 22.06 17.76
N LEU A 51 13.96 22.67 16.85
CA LEU A 51 14.05 22.51 15.40
C LEU A 51 13.88 23.88 14.74
N THR A 52 14.62 24.15 13.68
CA THR A 52 14.42 25.37 12.88
C THR A 52 13.21 25.18 11.96
N PRO A 53 12.54 26.25 11.51
CA PRO A 53 11.47 26.15 10.52
C PRO A 53 12.01 25.91 9.09
N ASP A 54 13.31 25.64 8.92
CA ASP A 54 13.91 25.37 7.61
C ASP A 54 13.53 23.98 7.10
N ILE A 55 13.18 23.89 5.82
CA ILE A 55 12.72 22.64 5.18
C ILE A 55 13.78 21.54 5.28
N GLN A 56 15.05 21.86 5.10
CA GLN A 56 16.14 20.88 5.12
C GLN A 56 16.34 20.33 6.54
N ASP A 57 16.22 21.20 7.54
CA ASP A 57 16.36 20.78 8.94
C ASP A 57 15.19 19.89 9.38
N ILE A 58 13.95 20.21 8.96
CA ILE A 58 12.78 19.36 9.19
C ILE A 58 12.98 17.99 8.51
N ALA A 59 13.43 17.97 7.25
CA ALA A 59 13.69 16.73 6.53
C ALA A 59 14.76 15.87 7.20
N ARG A 60 15.90 16.47 7.62
CA ARG A 60 16.96 15.76 8.35
C ARG A 60 16.49 15.23 9.69
N PHE A 61 15.65 15.99 10.40
CA PHE A 61 15.04 15.56 11.66
C PHE A 61 14.18 14.30 11.46
N LEU A 62 13.31 14.31 10.43
CA LEU A 62 12.49 13.15 10.08
C LEU A 62 13.36 11.96 9.61
N TYR A 63 14.41 12.23 8.82
CA TYR A 63 15.32 11.18 8.31
C TYR A 63 16.11 10.49 9.43
N LYS A 64 16.58 11.25 10.43
CA LYS A 64 17.21 10.65 11.63
C LYS A 64 16.22 9.81 12.42
N GLY A 65 14.97 10.25 12.54
CA GLY A 65 13.87 9.45 13.08
C GLY A 65 14.02 9.04 14.56
N GLU A 66 14.92 9.65 15.33
CA GLU A 66 15.21 9.24 16.70
C GLU A 66 13.98 9.40 17.63
N GLY A 67 13.37 8.28 18.01
CA GLY A 67 12.18 8.23 18.85
C GLY A 67 10.89 8.67 18.16
N LEU A 68 10.88 8.77 16.84
CA LEU A 68 9.71 9.09 16.03
C LEU A 68 9.05 7.81 15.50
N ASN A 69 7.72 7.79 15.56
CA ASN A 69 6.93 6.73 14.96
C ASN A 69 6.98 6.85 13.43
N LYS A 70 7.31 5.76 12.75
CA LYS A 70 7.53 5.77 11.30
C LYS A 70 6.25 5.89 10.47
N THR A 71 5.10 5.51 11.04
CA THR A 71 3.77 5.77 10.47
C THR A 71 3.42 7.26 10.56
N ALA A 72 3.77 7.93 11.65
CA ALA A 72 3.63 9.37 11.80
C ALA A 72 4.50 10.13 10.78
N ILE A 73 5.74 9.68 10.54
CA ILE A 73 6.61 10.22 9.48
C ILE A 73 5.95 10.09 8.11
N GLY A 74 5.52 8.87 7.75
CA GLY A 74 4.86 8.63 6.46
C GLY A 74 3.57 9.44 6.27
N THR A 75 2.79 9.62 7.34
CA THR A 75 1.60 10.47 7.34
C THR A 75 1.96 11.92 7.01
N TYR A 76 2.95 12.49 7.69
CA TYR A 76 3.38 13.88 7.48
C TYR A 76 3.95 14.10 6.08
N LEU A 77 4.85 13.23 5.63
CA LEU A 77 5.48 13.33 4.30
C LEU A 77 4.47 13.11 3.16
N GLY A 78 3.42 12.33 3.43
CA GLY A 78 2.37 12.05 2.47
C GLY A 78 1.37 13.19 2.28
N GLU A 79 1.34 14.22 3.12
CA GLU A 79 0.36 15.31 3.00
C GLU A 79 0.52 16.14 1.72
N ARG A 80 -0.57 16.81 1.31
CA ARG A 80 -0.61 17.63 0.08
C ARG A 80 -0.18 19.08 0.29
N ASP A 81 0.05 19.47 1.54
CA ASP A 81 0.38 20.86 1.86
C ASP A 81 1.74 21.25 1.26
N PRO A 82 1.91 22.49 0.75
CA PRO A 82 3.13 22.89 0.04
C PRO A 82 4.42 22.73 0.84
N VAL A 83 4.35 22.88 2.17
CA VAL A 83 5.48 22.66 3.08
C VAL A 83 5.84 21.18 3.12
N ASN A 84 4.85 20.30 3.30
CA ASN A 84 5.05 18.85 3.34
C ASN A 84 5.62 18.31 2.03
N LEU A 85 5.19 18.84 0.88
CA LEU A 85 5.77 18.49 -0.42
C LEU A 85 7.25 18.87 -0.54
N GLN A 86 7.63 20.05 -0.04
CA GLN A 86 9.03 20.48 0.00
C GLN A 86 9.86 19.65 0.97
N VAL A 87 9.29 19.32 2.15
CA VAL A 87 9.94 18.43 3.12
C VAL A 87 10.11 17.02 2.55
N LEU A 88 9.12 16.47 1.83
CA LEU A 88 9.23 15.19 1.14
C LEU A 88 10.38 15.18 0.14
N GLN A 89 10.51 16.22 -0.68
CA GLN A 89 11.62 16.33 -1.63
C GLN A 89 12.97 16.35 -0.90
N ALA A 90 13.13 17.22 0.11
CA ALA A 90 14.35 17.30 0.91
C ALA A 90 14.66 16.00 1.69
N PHE A 91 13.63 15.29 2.13
CA PHE A 91 13.74 14.00 2.82
C PHE A 91 14.25 12.91 1.87
N VAL A 92 13.73 12.86 0.65
CA VAL A 92 14.20 11.92 -0.38
C VAL A 92 15.63 12.30 -0.81
N ASP A 93 15.98 13.58 -0.83
CA ASP A 93 17.34 14.05 -1.12
C ASP A 93 18.37 13.66 -0.05
N CYS A 94 17.93 13.37 1.18
CA CYS A 94 18.79 12.80 2.23
C CYS A 94 19.19 11.34 1.96
N HIS A 95 18.54 10.66 0.99
CA HIS A 95 18.88 9.28 0.63
C HIS A 95 19.94 9.23 -0.48
N GLU A 96 20.96 8.41 -0.27
CA GLU A 96 22.07 8.19 -1.18
C GLU A 96 21.82 6.96 -2.07
N PHE A 97 21.13 7.16 -3.20
CA PHE A 97 20.80 6.06 -4.12
C PHE A 97 21.83 5.77 -5.20
N ALA A 98 22.93 6.54 -5.28
CA ALA A 98 23.94 6.36 -6.30
C ALA A 98 24.61 4.98 -6.18
N ASN A 99 24.78 4.29 -7.32
CA ASN A 99 25.36 2.95 -7.41
C ASN A 99 24.54 1.84 -6.72
N LEU A 100 23.32 2.13 -6.28
CA LEU A 100 22.39 1.13 -5.75
C LEU A 100 21.47 0.64 -6.86
N ASN A 101 21.20 -0.66 -6.89
CA ASN A 101 20.10 -1.19 -7.69
C ASN A 101 18.75 -0.76 -7.08
N LEU A 102 17.67 -0.90 -7.86
CA LEU A 102 16.36 -0.41 -7.46
C LEU A 102 15.83 -1.06 -6.16
N VAL A 103 16.09 -2.35 -5.95
CA VAL A 103 15.68 -3.06 -4.71
C VAL A 103 16.44 -2.51 -3.50
N GLN A 104 17.75 -2.29 -3.62
CA GLN A 104 18.58 -1.73 -2.54
C GLN A 104 18.12 -0.32 -2.16
N ALA A 105 17.85 0.52 -3.15
CA ALA A 105 17.31 1.86 -2.92
C ALA A 105 15.92 1.81 -2.26
N LEU A 106 15.03 0.90 -2.70
CA LEU A 106 13.73 0.69 -2.08
C LEU A 106 13.85 0.21 -0.63
N ARG A 107 14.79 -0.68 -0.30
CA ARG A 107 15.04 -1.12 1.08
C ARG A 107 15.41 0.06 1.98
N GLN A 108 16.34 0.90 1.54
CA GLN A 108 16.73 2.09 2.31
C GLN A 108 15.55 3.05 2.48
N PHE A 109 14.83 3.33 1.40
CA PHE A 109 13.71 4.26 1.43
C PHE A 109 12.56 3.80 2.33
N LEU A 110 12.13 2.54 2.19
CA LEU A 110 11.05 1.94 2.97
C LEU A 110 11.46 1.62 4.42
N TRP A 111 12.75 1.67 4.75
CA TRP A 111 13.21 1.60 6.13
C TRP A 111 12.99 2.92 6.88
N SER A 112 13.00 4.05 6.20
CA SER A 112 12.96 5.38 6.82
C SER A 112 11.57 5.77 7.31
N PHE A 113 10.50 5.18 6.78
CA PHE A 113 9.12 5.48 7.15
C PHE A 113 8.17 4.32 6.78
N ARG A 114 6.93 4.34 7.26
CA ARG A 114 5.87 3.43 6.80
C ARG A 114 5.03 4.11 5.74
N LEU A 115 4.82 3.44 4.60
CA LEU A 115 3.94 3.96 3.57
C LEU A 115 2.53 4.22 4.17
N PRO A 116 1.85 5.30 3.78
CA PRO A 116 0.48 5.59 4.19
C PRO A 116 -0.52 4.69 3.45
N GLY A 117 -1.69 4.43 4.01
CA GLY A 117 -2.71 3.57 3.38
C GLY A 117 -3.46 4.24 2.21
N GLU A 118 -3.44 5.57 2.14
CA GLU A 118 -4.13 6.33 1.10
C GLU A 118 -3.32 6.39 -0.19
N ALA A 119 -3.89 5.89 -1.29
CA ALA A 119 -3.19 5.76 -2.57
C ALA A 119 -2.59 7.08 -3.11
N GLN A 120 -3.26 8.21 -2.88
CA GLN A 120 -2.72 9.53 -3.29
C GLN A 120 -1.45 9.91 -2.54
N LYS A 121 -1.32 9.50 -1.27
CA LYS A 121 -0.11 9.74 -0.48
C LYS A 121 1.01 8.81 -0.95
N ILE A 122 0.70 7.52 -1.17
CA ILE A 122 1.65 6.55 -1.76
C ILE A 122 2.21 7.06 -3.09
N ASP A 123 1.34 7.53 -3.99
CA ASP A 123 1.74 8.04 -5.31
C ASP A 123 2.76 9.17 -5.19
N ARG A 124 2.52 10.17 -4.33
CA ARG A 124 3.46 11.27 -4.10
C ARG A 124 4.83 10.79 -3.63
N MET A 125 4.84 9.88 -2.65
CA MET A 125 6.10 9.38 -2.07
C MET A 125 6.90 8.56 -3.09
N MET A 126 6.22 7.72 -3.85
CA MET A 126 6.86 6.86 -4.85
C MET A 126 7.28 7.64 -6.10
N GLU A 127 6.59 8.72 -6.46
CA GLU A 127 7.01 9.66 -7.50
C GLU A 127 8.32 10.38 -7.11
N ALA A 128 8.38 10.89 -5.88
CA ALA A 128 9.57 11.54 -5.35
C ALA A 128 10.76 10.58 -5.32
N PHE A 129 10.53 9.34 -4.84
CA PHE A 129 11.53 8.28 -4.87
C PHE A 129 12.02 7.96 -6.29
N ALA A 130 11.11 7.71 -7.24
CA ALA A 130 11.47 7.36 -8.61
C ALA A 130 12.27 8.48 -9.28
N THR A 131 11.88 9.74 -9.04
CA THR A 131 12.59 10.92 -9.54
C THR A 131 14.02 10.96 -9.00
N ARG A 132 14.18 10.84 -7.68
CA ARG A 132 15.50 10.82 -7.04
C ARG A 132 16.37 9.66 -7.54
N TYR A 133 15.80 8.46 -7.63
CA TYR A 133 16.54 7.28 -8.08
C TYR A 133 17.10 7.49 -9.49
N CYS A 134 16.30 8.03 -10.41
CA CYS A 134 16.73 8.32 -11.78
C CYS A 134 17.80 9.43 -11.83
N LEU A 135 17.71 10.44 -10.96
CA LEU A 135 18.73 11.49 -10.85
C LEU A 135 20.07 10.93 -10.34
N CYS A 136 20.04 10.02 -9.38
CA CYS A 136 21.24 9.38 -8.84
C CYS A 136 21.85 8.32 -9.76
N ASN A 137 21.04 7.71 -10.64
CA ASN A 137 21.44 6.60 -11.52
C ASN A 137 21.03 6.90 -12.98
N PRO A 138 21.65 7.90 -13.62
CA PRO A 138 21.30 8.30 -14.98
C PRO A 138 21.56 7.15 -15.97
N GLY A 139 20.63 6.96 -16.91
CA GLY A 139 20.74 5.94 -17.96
C GLY A 139 20.27 4.53 -17.58
N VAL A 140 19.95 4.27 -16.30
CA VAL A 140 19.40 2.97 -15.88
C VAL A 140 17.97 2.75 -16.38
N PHE A 141 17.15 3.81 -16.38
CA PHE A 141 15.78 3.80 -16.90
C PHE A 141 15.59 4.93 -17.91
N GLN A 142 14.78 4.71 -18.95
CA GLN A 142 14.50 5.75 -19.95
C GLN A 142 13.55 6.85 -19.44
N SER A 143 12.80 6.59 -18.36
CA SER A 143 11.88 7.55 -17.77
C SER A 143 11.65 7.27 -16.28
N THR A 144 11.30 8.33 -15.53
CA THR A 144 10.82 8.22 -14.15
C THR A 144 9.60 7.30 -14.06
N ASP A 145 8.70 7.36 -15.05
CA ASP A 145 7.54 6.49 -15.14
C ASP A 145 7.94 4.99 -15.18
N THR A 146 9.05 4.63 -15.86
CA THR A 146 9.59 3.26 -15.86
C THR A 146 10.04 2.85 -14.45
N CYS A 147 10.85 3.68 -13.80
CA CYS A 147 11.33 3.44 -12.43
C CYS A 147 10.17 3.29 -11.43
N TYR A 148 9.18 4.17 -11.54
CA TYR A 148 7.97 4.17 -10.72
C TYR A 148 7.21 2.84 -10.86
N VAL A 149 6.83 2.47 -12.09
CA VAL A 149 6.05 1.25 -12.34
C VAL A 149 6.82 -0.01 -11.93
N LEU A 150 8.13 -0.05 -12.20
CA LEU A 150 8.95 -1.19 -11.81
C LEU A 150 9.08 -1.32 -10.30
N SER A 151 9.20 -0.20 -9.58
CA SER A 151 9.25 -0.18 -8.11
C SER A 151 8.02 -0.85 -7.51
N PHE A 152 6.84 -0.59 -8.07
CA PHE A 152 5.62 -1.27 -7.63
C PHE A 152 5.55 -2.73 -8.03
N SER A 153 6.04 -3.09 -9.22
CA SER A 153 6.15 -4.50 -9.57
C SER A 153 7.04 -5.27 -8.60
N ILE A 154 8.11 -4.64 -8.09
CA ILE A 154 9.00 -5.21 -7.07
C ILE A 154 8.28 -5.33 -5.71
N ILE A 155 7.54 -4.31 -5.29
CA ILE A 155 6.76 -4.35 -4.04
C ILE A 155 5.69 -5.46 -4.10
N MET A 156 4.97 -5.59 -5.22
CA MET A 156 4.02 -6.69 -5.44
C MET A 156 4.70 -8.07 -5.47
N LEU A 157 5.89 -8.15 -6.05
CA LEU A 157 6.69 -9.37 -6.06
C LEU A 157 7.06 -9.80 -4.62
N ASN A 158 7.45 -8.86 -3.76
CA ASN A 158 7.76 -9.13 -2.36
C ASN A 158 6.58 -9.82 -1.67
N THR A 159 5.37 -9.28 -1.81
CA THR A 159 4.19 -9.91 -1.21
C THR A 159 3.92 -11.27 -1.84
N SER A 160 4.06 -11.40 -3.16
CA SER A 160 3.80 -12.65 -3.86
C SER A 160 4.73 -13.79 -3.45
N LEU A 161 5.99 -13.47 -3.12
CA LEU A 161 7.00 -14.47 -2.74
C LEU A 161 6.96 -14.81 -1.24
N HIS A 162 6.67 -13.82 -0.38
CA HIS A 162 6.89 -13.93 1.06
C HIS A 162 5.62 -13.94 1.91
N ASN A 163 4.47 -13.52 1.39
CA ASN A 163 3.22 -13.59 2.14
C ASN A 163 2.73 -15.06 2.19
N PRO A 164 2.59 -15.68 3.37
CA PRO A 164 2.13 -17.07 3.49
C PRO A 164 0.74 -17.32 2.90
N ASN A 165 -0.09 -16.28 2.79
CA ASN A 165 -1.43 -16.38 2.20
C ASN A 165 -1.40 -16.44 0.67
N VAL A 166 -0.30 -16.05 0.02
CA VAL A 166 -0.11 -16.16 -1.43
C VAL A 166 0.43 -17.55 -1.76
N ARG A 167 -0.38 -18.34 -2.46
CA ARG A 167 -0.04 -19.73 -2.82
C ARG A 167 0.74 -19.83 -4.13
N ASP A 168 0.49 -18.92 -5.06
CA ASP A 168 1.13 -18.88 -6.37
C ASP A 168 2.34 -17.95 -6.32
N ARG A 169 3.53 -18.53 -6.11
CA ARG A 169 4.79 -17.81 -6.09
C ARG A 169 5.30 -17.68 -7.53
N PRO A 170 5.31 -16.47 -8.13
CA PRO A 170 5.66 -16.32 -9.53
C PRO A 170 7.13 -16.73 -9.76
N PRO A 171 7.42 -17.56 -10.78
CA PRO A 171 8.79 -17.82 -11.19
C PRO A 171 9.37 -16.58 -11.89
N PHE A 172 10.69 -16.58 -12.10
CA PHE A 172 11.40 -15.44 -12.70
C PHE A 172 10.84 -15.06 -14.08
N GLU A 173 10.53 -16.05 -14.91
CA GLU A 173 10.02 -15.86 -16.27
C GLU A 173 8.68 -15.10 -16.27
N ARG A 174 7.86 -15.33 -15.24
CA ARG A 174 6.60 -14.58 -15.06
C ARG A 174 6.87 -13.14 -14.67
N PHE A 175 7.85 -12.88 -13.80
CA PHE A 175 8.25 -11.53 -13.45
C PHE A 175 8.79 -10.75 -14.67
N VAL A 176 9.56 -11.40 -15.55
CA VAL A 176 9.98 -10.82 -16.83
C VAL A 176 8.77 -10.52 -17.72
N SER A 177 7.86 -11.48 -17.90
CA SER A 177 6.67 -11.30 -18.72
C SER A 177 5.76 -10.16 -18.23
N MET A 178 5.65 -9.97 -16.90
CA MET A 178 4.83 -8.90 -16.30
C MET A 178 5.40 -7.49 -16.51
N ASN A 179 6.70 -7.40 -16.81
CA ASN A 179 7.44 -6.17 -17.00
C ASN A 179 7.93 -5.94 -18.44
N ARG A 180 7.43 -6.72 -19.41
CA ARG A 180 7.69 -6.45 -20.83
C ARG A 180 7.16 -5.08 -21.25
N GLY A 181 7.93 -4.38 -22.09
CA GLY A 181 7.61 -3.05 -22.61
C GLY A 181 7.62 -1.93 -21.57
N ILE A 182 8.07 -2.19 -20.34
CA ILE A 182 8.00 -1.20 -19.25
C ILE A 182 8.91 0.02 -19.48
N ASN A 183 9.97 -0.12 -20.27
CA ASN A 183 10.96 0.91 -20.52
C ASN A 183 10.58 1.74 -21.77
N ASN A 184 9.51 2.52 -21.67
CA ASN A 184 8.91 3.28 -22.80
C ASN A 184 8.63 2.40 -24.04
N GLY A 185 8.02 1.23 -23.82
CA GLY A 185 7.71 0.27 -24.89
C GLY A 185 8.84 -0.71 -25.22
N SER A 186 10.04 -0.50 -24.68
CA SER A 186 11.14 -1.48 -24.75
C SER A 186 11.21 -2.35 -23.50
N ASP A 187 11.89 -3.48 -23.60
CA ASP A 187 12.16 -4.36 -22.46
C ASP A 187 13.38 -3.87 -21.66
N LEU A 188 13.40 -4.17 -20.36
CA LEU A 188 14.60 -4.02 -19.54
C LEU A 188 15.51 -5.25 -19.72
N PRO A 189 16.84 -5.10 -19.57
CA PRO A 189 17.77 -6.22 -19.62
C PRO A 189 17.36 -7.35 -18.65
N GLU A 190 17.37 -8.58 -19.13
CA GLU A 190 16.94 -9.74 -18.34
C GLU A 190 17.80 -9.93 -17.09
N ASP A 191 19.12 -9.72 -17.19
CA ASP A 191 20.04 -9.78 -16.06
C ASP A 191 19.72 -8.74 -14.98
N GLN A 192 19.26 -7.55 -15.38
CA GLN A 192 18.81 -6.53 -14.43
C GLN A 192 17.56 -7.00 -13.69
N LEU A 193 16.56 -7.52 -14.40
CA LEU A 193 15.34 -8.07 -13.78
C LEU A 193 15.66 -9.27 -12.88
N ARG A 194 16.62 -10.11 -13.27
CA ARG A 194 17.08 -11.28 -12.50
C ARG A 194 17.66 -10.86 -11.16
N ASN A 195 18.56 -9.89 -11.17
CA ASN A 195 19.16 -9.34 -9.96
C ASN A 195 18.11 -8.76 -9.01
N LEU A 196 17.09 -8.07 -9.53
CA LEU A 196 16.00 -7.53 -8.72
C LEU A 196 15.13 -8.66 -8.13
N PHE A 197 14.77 -9.65 -8.95
CA PHE A 197 13.96 -10.79 -8.52
C PHE A 197 14.67 -11.63 -7.45
N ASP A 198 15.93 -11.99 -7.68
CA ASP A 198 16.72 -12.81 -6.76
C ASP A 198 16.97 -12.07 -5.43
N SER A 199 17.20 -10.75 -5.47
CA SER A 199 17.34 -9.94 -4.26
C SER A 199 16.08 -9.89 -3.39
N ILE A 200 14.89 -9.78 -4.02
CA ILE A 200 13.63 -9.88 -3.26
C ILE A 200 13.43 -11.32 -2.77
N LYS A 201 13.65 -12.32 -3.62
CA LYS A 201 13.47 -13.73 -3.25
C LYS A 201 14.36 -14.15 -2.07
N SER A 202 15.60 -13.65 -2.00
CA SER A 202 16.53 -13.96 -0.93
C SER A 202 16.13 -13.33 0.40
N GLU A 203 15.62 -12.10 0.37
CA GLU A 203 15.31 -11.33 1.59
C GLU A 203 14.05 -10.49 1.36
N PRO A 204 12.98 -10.63 2.16
CA PRO A 204 11.83 -9.73 2.06
C PRO A 204 12.21 -8.29 2.40
N PHE A 205 11.38 -7.32 2.03
CA PHE A 205 11.54 -5.96 2.57
C PHE A 205 11.44 -6.01 4.10
N SER A 206 12.46 -5.50 4.79
CA SER A 206 12.41 -5.29 6.24
C SER A 206 11.67 -3.99 6.51
N ILE A 207 10.62 -4.07 7.32
CA ILE A 207 9.75 -2.91 7.53
C ILE A 207 9.65 -2.69 9.03
N PRO A 208 10.06 -1.52 9.51
CA PRO A 208 10.29 -1.27 10.93
C PRO A 208 9.00 -1.35 11.73
N GLU A 209 8.93 -2.28 12.68
CA GLU A 209 7.75 -2.62 13.49
C GLU A 209 7.20 -1.43 14.27
N ASP A 210 5.88 -1.23 14.25
CA ASP A 210 5.18 -0.35 15.20
C ASP A 210 3.71 -0.77 15.44
N ASP A 211 3.02 -1.44 14.48
CA ASP A 211 1.61 -1.85 14.67
C ASP A 211 1.09 -3.04 13.82
N GLY A 212 1.93 -3.78 13.10
CA GLY A 212 1.52 -5.01 12.40
C GLY A 212 0.61 -4.84 11.17
N ASN A 213 0.20 -3.61 10.83
CA ASN A 213 -0.60 -3.31 9.63
C ASN A 213 0.29 -2.83 8.46
N ASP A 214 1.12 -3.73 7.96
CA ASP A 214 2.08 -3.41 6.91
C ASP A 214 1.48 -3.44 5.48
N LEU A 215 1.78 -2.41 4.68
CA LEU A 215 1.37 -2.32 3.28
C LEU A 215 1.97 -3.42 2.39
N THR A 216 3.19 -3.88 2.62
CA THR A 216 3.74 -4.99 1.81
C THR A 216 3.03 -6.31 2.09
N HIS A 217 2.36 -6.47 3.23
CA HIS A 217 1.43 -7.58 3.48
C HIS A 217 -0.02 -7.25 3.05
N THR A 218 -0.37 -5.98 2.89
CA THR A 218 -1.71 -5.50 2.53
C THR A 218 -2.04 -5.65 1.04
N PHE A 219 -1.06 -5.84 0.14
CA PHE A 219 -1.32 -6.05 -1.29
C PHE A 219 -2.16 -7.30 -1.62
N PHE A 220 -2.29 -8.25 -0.69
CA PHE A 220 -3.06 -9.49 -0.88
C PHE A 220 -4.03 -9.79 0.28
N ASN A 221 -4.29 -8.83 1.18
CA ASN A 221 -5.30 -9.01 2.20
C ASN A 221 -6.68 -8.80 1.55
N PRO A 222 -7.63 -9.74 1.64
CA PRO A 222 -8.95 -9.51 1.08
C PRO A 222 -9.56 -8.24 1.67
N ASP A 223 -10.10 -7.38 0.81
CA ASP A 223 -10.86 -6.19 1.20
C ASP A 223 -11.97 -6.57 2.20
N ARG A 224 -12.51 -7.80 2.07
CA ARG A 224 -13.42 -8.44 3.00
C ARG A 224 -13.52 -9.94 2.76
N GLU A 225 -13.73 -10.71 3.81
CA GLU A 225 -14.12 -12.12 3.73
C GLU A 225 -15.24 -12.46 4.72
N GLY A 226 -16.01 -13.52 4.44
CA GLY A 226 -17.15 -13.86 5.28
C GLY A 226 -18.13 -14.85 4.64
N TRP A 227 -19.03 -15.40 5.45
CA TRP A 227 -20.06 -16.33 4.98
C TRP A 227 -21.29 -15.59 4.48
N LEU A 228 -21.67 -15.83 3.22
CA LEU A 228 -22.92 -15.30 2.67
C LEU A 228 -23.75 -16.41 2.01
N LEU A 229 -25.04 -16.13 1.85
CA LEU A 229 -25.94 -16.93 1.02
C LEU A 229 -26.03 -16.31 -0.36
N LYS A 230 -25.91 -17.11 -1.43
CA LYS A 230 -26.09 -16.64 -2.81
C LYS A 230 -27.17 -17.38 -3.55
N LEU A 231 -27.90 -16.68 -4.42
CA LEU A 231 -28.87 -17.28 -5.31
C LEU A 231 -28.20 -17.87 -6.56
N GLY A 232 -28.64 -19.06 -6.97
CA GLY A 232 -28.20 -19.70 -8.21
C GLY A 232 -28.72 -18.97 -9.46
N GLY A 233 -28.03 -19.17 -10.59
CA GLY A 233 -28.30 -18.46 -11.85
C GLY A 233 -29.49 -19.06 -12.58
N ARG A 234 -29.24 -20.18 -13.28
CA ARG A 234 -30.27 -20.98 -13.98
C ARG A 234 -31.27 -21.62 -13.02
N VAL A 235 -30.78 -22.20 -11.92
CA VAL A 235 -31.61 -22.82 -10.88
C VAL A 235 -31.56 -21.92 -9.66
N LYS A 236 -32.72 -21.35 -9.29
CA LYS A 236 -32.84 -20.35 -8.21
C LYS A 236 -32.84 -21.00 -6.82
N THR A 237 -31.72 -21.62 -6.47
CA THR A 237 -31.46 -22.20 -5.13
C THR A 237 -30.47 -21.34 -4.35
N TRP A 238 -30.72 -21.17 -3.05
CA TRP A 238 -29.81 -20.46 -2.15
C TRP A 238 -28.72 -21.41 -1.66
N LYS A 239 -27.47 -20.96 -1.70
CA LYS A 239 -26.31 -21.74 -1.25
C LYS A 239 -25.41 -20.89 -0.35
N ARG A 240 -25.01 -21.44 0.80
CA ARG A 240 -24.02 -20.83 1.70
C ARG A 240 -22.63 -21.01 1.11
N ARG A 241 -21.87 -19.93 0.99
CA ARG A 241 -20.52 -19.92 0.44
C ARG A 241 -19.63 -18.98 1.23
N TRP A 242 -18.36 -19.32 1.35
CA TRP A 242 -17.36 -18.41 1.91
C TRP A 242 -16.95 -17.45 0.81
N PHE A 243 -17.14 -16.16 1.02
CA PHE A 243 -16.82 -15.12 0.05
C PHE A 243 -15.52 -14.44 0.44
N ILE A 244 -14.73 -14.12 -0.58
CA ILE A 244 -13.50 -13.35 -0.47
C ILE A 244 -13.57 -12.27 -1.54
N LEU A 245 -13.48 -11.01 -1.13
CA LEU A 245 -13.38 -9.85 -2.00
C LEU A 245 -11.92 -9.42 -2.08
N THR A 246 -11.34 -9.50 -3.27
CA THR A 246 -9.95 -9.07 -3.51
C THR A 246 -9.74 -8.83 -4.99
N ASP A 247 -8.79 -7.99 -5.37
CA ASP A 247 -8.43 -7.72 -6.78
C ASP A 247 -9.62 -7.37 -7.68
N ASN A 248 -10.55 -6.55 -7.18
CA ASN A 248 -11.78 -6.15 -7.89
C ASN A 248 -12.62 -7.35 -8.37
N CYS A 249 -12.47 -8.49 -7.70
CA CYS A 249 -13.16 -9.74 -7.97
C CYS A 249 -13.80 -10.26 -6.68
N LEU A 250 -14.97 -10.85 -6.84
CA LEU A 250 -15.66 -11.53 -5.75
C LEU A 250 -15.57 -13.05 -5.98
N TYR A 251 -14.78 -13.70 -5.13
CA TYR A 251 -14.57 -15.15 -5.13
C TYR A 251 -15.54 -15.80 -4.15
N TYR A 252 -15.99 -17.01 -4.46
CA TYR A 252 -16.78 -17.79 -3.51
C TYR A 252 -16.40 -19.28 -3.50
N PHE A 253 -16.30 -19.84 -2.30
CA PHE A 253 -15.82 -21.19 -2.02
C PHE A 253 -16.93 -22.02 -1.35
N GLU A 254 -16.87 -23.34 -1.48
CA GLU A 254 -17.81 -24.20 -0.77
C GLU A 254 -17.44 -24.29 0.72
N PHE A 255 -16.15 -24.42 1.01
CA PHE A 255 -15.56 -24.42 2.35
C PHE A 255 -14.40 -23.43 2.46
N THR A 256 -14.11 -22.97 3.68
CA THR A 256 -12.98 -22.05 3.95
C THR A 256 -11.60 -22.68 3.69
N ALA A 257 -11.51 -24.01 3.76
CA ALA A 257 -10.28 -24.76 3.49
C ALA A 257 -10.03 -25.02 2.00
N ASP A 258 -11.01 -24.74 1.13
CA ASP A 258 -10.91 -25.03 -0.30
C ASP A 258 -9.76 -24.25 -0.94
N LYS A 259 -9.05 -24.90 -1.88
CA LYS A 259 -7.94 -24.27 -2.59
C LYS A 259 -8.35 -23.54 -3.87
N GLU A 260 -9.45 -23.96 -4.48
CA GLU A 260 -9.97 -23.39 -5.71
C GLU A 260 -11.37 -22.81 -5.47
N PRO A 261 -11.67 -21.62 -6.03
CA PRO A 261 -12.98 -21.03 -5.88
C PRO A 261 -14.02 -21.84 -6.65
N ARG A 262 -15.21 -21.97 -6.07
CA ARG A 262 -16.37 -22.51 -6.80
C ARG A 262 -16.81 -21.56 -7.91
N GLY A 263 -16.54 -20.27 -7.78
CA GLY A 263 -16.65 -19.34 -8.89
C GLY A 263 -16.10 -17.96 -8.59
N ILE A 264 -15.94 -17.20 -9.67
CA ILE A 264 -15.26 -15.91 -9.70
C ILE A 264 -16.19 -14.94 -10.42
N ILE A 265 -16.44 -13.79 -9.78
CA ILE A 265 -17.27 -12.71 -10.31
C ILE A 265 -16.39 -11.46 -10.42
N PRO A 266 -15.87 -11.15 -11.62
CA PRO A 266 -15.25 -9.86 -11.88
C PRO A 266 -16.24 -8.73 -11.61
N LEU A 267 -15.83 -7.71 -10.86
CA LEU A 267 -16.68 -6.57 -10.50
C LEU A 267 -16.62 -5.42 -11.51
N GLU A 268 -15.82 -5.57 -12.58
CA GLU A 268 -15.73 -4.62 -13.68
C GLU A 268 -17.11 -4.32 -14.29
N ASN A 269 -17.44 -3.03 -14.37
CA ASN A 269 -18.72 -2.53 -14.90
C ASN A 269 -19.97 -3.02 -14.13
N LEU A 270 -19.79 -3.53 -12.92
CA LEU A 270 -20.90 -3.87 -12.03
C LEU A 270 -21.16 -2.75 -11.03
N SER A 271 -22.35 -2.78 -10.44
CA SER A 271 -22.76 -1.92 -9.34
C SER A 271 -23.48 -2.77 -8.30
N VAL A 272 -23.48 -2.29 -7.06
CA VAL A 272 -24.10 -2.99 -5.93
C VAL A 272 -25.16 -2.13 -5.24
N GLN A 273 -26.30 -2.73 -4.96
CA GLN A 273 -27.44 -2.09 -4.30
C GLN A 273 -28.08 -2.99 -3.25
N LYS A 274 -28.80 -2.38 -2.31
CA LYS A 274 -29.69 -3.09 -1.38
C LYS A 274 -30.92 -3.55 -2.17
N VAL A 275 -31.40 -4.76 -1.92
CA VAL A 275 -32.63 -5.29 -2.52
C VAL A 275 -33.43 -6.06 -1.48
N ASP A 276 -34.75 -6.06 -1.63
CA ASP A 276 -35.62 -6.92 -0.85
C ASP A 276 -35.79 -8.28 -1.54
N ASP A 277 -35.86 -9.35 -0.73
CA ASP A 277 -36.17 -10.69 -1.21
C ASP A 277 -37.24 -11.32 -0.31
N PRO A 278 -38.28 -11.94 -0.89
CA PRO A 278 -39.38 -12.51 -0.10
C PRO A 278 -38.95 -13.69 0.79
N LYS A 279 -37.80 -14.33 0.51
CA LYS A 279 -37.34 -15.54 1.20
C LYS A 279 -36.09 -15.35 2.04
N LYS A 280 -35.35 -14.24 1.88
CA LYS A 280 -34.06 -14.02 2.55
C LYS A 280 -33.92 -12.57 3.00
N PRO A 281 -33.55 -12.34 4.28
CA PRO A 281 -33.33 -11.00 4.77
C PRO A 281 -31.98 -10.44 4.28
N PHE A 282 -31.79 -9.13 4.46
CA PHE A 282 -30.51 -8.44 4.29
C PHE A 282 -29.85 -8.69 2.93
N CYS A 283 -30.63 -8.63 1.86
CA CYS A 283 -30.14 -8.92 0.52
C CYS A 283 -29.44 -7.71 -0.12
N LEU A 284 -28.41 -8.02 -0.91
CA LEU A 284 -27.74 -7.13 -1.84
C LEU A 284 -27.73 -7.76 -3.24
N GLU A 285 -27.60 -6.92 -4.27
CA GLU A 285 -27.56 -7.36 -5.66
C GLU A 285 -26.39 -6.72 -6.41
N LEU A 286 -25.59 -7.56 -7.06
CA LEU A 286 -24.65 -7.13 -8.10
C LEU A 286 -25.34 -7.17 -9.45
N TYR A 287 -25.30 -6.06 -10.17
CA TYR A 287 -25.92 -5.91 -11.49
C TYR A 287 -25.08 -5.01 -12.39
N ASN A 288 -25.22 -5.15 -13.70
CA ASN A 288 -24.63 -4.22 -14.66
C ASN A 288 -25.61 -3.07 -14.95
N PRO A 289 -25.28 -1.80 -14.63
CA PRO A 289 -26.17 -0.66 -14.85
C PRO A 289 -26.30 -0.29 -16.34
N SER A 290 -25.28 -0.55 -17.16
CA SER A 290 -25.22 -0.17 -18.58
C SER A 290 -25.99 -1.13 -19.49
N CYS A 291 -26.23 -2.37 -19.07
CA CYS A 291 -26.88 -3.41 -19.87
C CYS A 291 -27.79 -4.30 -19.02
N ARG A 292 -28.93 -3.76 -18.55
CA ARG A 292 -29.91 -4.54 -17.79
C ARG A 292 -30.42 -5.74 -18.62
N GLY A 293 -30.34 -6.93 -18.03
CA GLY A 293 -30.80 -8.19 -18.65
C GLY A 293 -29.74 -8.95 -19.44
N GLN A 294 -28.54 -8.40 -19.61
CA GLN A 294 -27.40 -9.18 -20.14
C GLN A 294 -26.75 -10.02 -19.04
N LYS A 295 -26.13 -11.13 -19.46
CA LYS A 295 -25.39 -12.01 -18.53
C LYS A 295 -24.11 -11.33 -18.07
N ILE A 296 -23.86 -11.38 -16.78
CA ILE A 296 -22.60 -10.96 -16.16
C ILE A 296 -21.54 -12.00 -16.51
N LYS A 297 -20.42 -11.54 -17.09
CA LYS A 297 -19.24 -12.37 -17.35
C LYS A 297 -18.68 -12.86 -16.02
N ALA A 298 -18.74 -14.16 -15.79
CA ALA A 298 -18.26 -14.81 -14.57
C ALA A 298 -17.98 -16.28 -14.89
N CYS A 299 -17.19 -16.96 -14.07
CA CYS A 299 -16.94 -18.39 -14.22
C CYS A 299 -17.26 -19.14 -12.93
N LYS A 300 -17.53 -20.44 -13.06
CA LYS A 300 -17.75 -21.35 -11.93
C LYS A 300 -17.34 -22.77 -12.29
N THR A 301 -17.09 -23.58 -11.28
CA THR A 301 -16.85 -25.01 -11.43
C THR A 301 -18.18 -25.78 -11.36
N ASP A 302 -18.43 -26.67 -12.32
CA ASP A 302 -19.58 -27.58 -12.28
C ASP A 302 -19.33 -28.81 -11.39
N GLY A 303 -20.26 -29.77 -11.39
CA GLY A 303 -20.15 -30.97 -10.55
C GLY A 303 -19.00 -31.90 -10.93
N ASP A 304 -18.48 -31.78 -12.16
CA ASP A 304 -17.43 -32.61 -12.73
C ASP A 304 -16.05 -31.93 -12.66
N GLY A 305 -15.95 -30.78 -11.97
CA GLY A 305 -14.71 -30.04 -11.84
C GLY A 305 -14.37 -29.14 -13.04
N ARG A 306 -15.26 -28.98 -14.03
CA ARG A 306 -14.99 -28.17 -15.21
C ARG A 306 -15.35 -26.71 -14.98
N VAL A 307 -14.50 -25.80 -15.46
CA VAL A 307 -14.77 -24.36 -15.44
C VAL A 307 -15.73 -24.01 -16.57
N VAL A 308 -16.89 -23.45 -16.20
CA VAL A 308 -17.96 -23.05 -17.12
C VAL A 308 -18.40 -21.62 -16.86
N GLU A 309 -18.95 -20.96 -17.88
CA GLU A 309 -19.46 -19.60 -17.74
C GLU A 309 -20.71 -19.53 -16.83
N GLY A 310 -20.76 -18.49 -16.01
CA GLY A 310 -21.90 -18.13 -15.17
C GLY A 310 -23.14 -17.81 -16.01
N LYS A 311 -24.32 -18.14 -15.49
CA LYS A 311 -25.61 -17.88 -16.16
C LYS A 311 -26.46 -16.94 -15.31
N HIS A 312 -25.86 -15.81 -14.93
CA HIS A 312 -26.44 -14.82 -14.02
C HIS A 312 -26.59 -13.49 -14.75
N GLU A 313 -27.79 -12.93 -14.74
CA GLU A 313 -28.06 -11.54 -15.15
C GLU A 313 -27.80 -10.56 -13.99
N SER A 314 -28.03 -11.03 -12.77
CA SER A 314 -27.63 -10.39 -11.52
C SER A 314 -27.22 -11.43 -10.50
N TYR A 315 -26.40 -11.04 -9.52
CA TYR A 315 -26.07 -11.87 -8.36
C TYR A 315 -26.76 -11.33 -7.12
N ARG A 316 -27.80 -12.03 -6.67
CA ARG A 316 -28.45 -11.76 -5.38
C ARG A 316 -27.76 -12.54 -4.27
N ILE A 317 -27.40 -11.82 -3.21
CA ILE A 317 -26.62 -12.31 -2.08
C ILE A 317 -27.31 -11.84 -0.79
N SER A 318 -27.31 -12.66 0.25
CA SER A 318 -27.94 -12.39 1.54
C SER A 318 -26.90 -12.57 2.66
N ALA A 319 -26.79 -11.55 3.52
CA ALA A 319 -25.93 -11.54 4.70
C ALA A 319 -26.68 -12.01 5.95
N THR A 320 -25.97 -12.22 7.05
CA THR A 320 -26.56 -12.67 8.32
C THR A 320 -27.18 -11.54 9.13
N SER A 321 -26.72 -10.29 8.94
CA SER A 321 -27.27 -9.10 9.58
C SER A 321 -27.34 -7.91 8.61
N ALA A 322 -28.09 -6.86 9.01
CA ALA A 322 -28.17 -5.63 8.24
C ALA A 322 -26.82 -4.90 8.21
N GLU A 323 -26.09 -4.92 9.32
CA GLU A 323 -24.75 -4.36 9.46
C GLU A 323 -23.78 -5.09 8.54
N GLU A 324 -23.80 -6.43 8.53
CA GLU A 324 -22.94 -7.23 7.67
C GLU A 324 -23.22 -6.95 6.19
N ARG A 325 -24.50 -6.88 5.78
CA ARG A 325 -24.89 -6.48 4.40
C ARG A 325 -24.32 -5.12 4.05
N ASP A 326 -24.51 -4.13 4.92
CA ASP A 326 -24.11 -2.75 4.66
C ASP A 326 -22.60 -2.63 4.53
N GLN A 327 -21.85 -3.32 5.39
CA GLN A 327 -20.41 -3.42 5.29
C GLN A 327 -19.93 -4.14 4.01
N TRP A 328 -20.62 -5.19 3.55
CA TRP A 328 -20.32 -5.84 2.26
C TRP A 328 -20.60 -4.90 1.09
N ILE A 329 -21.70 -4.15 1.12
CA ILE A 329 -22.02 -3.15 0.10
C ILE A 329 -20.95 -2.06 0.08
N GLU A 330 -20.54 -1.55 1.24
CA GLU A 330 -19.47 -0.57 1.36
C GLU A 330 -18.14 -1.12 0.84
N ALA A 331 -17.76 -2.34 1.22
CA ALA A 331 -16.52 -2.96 0.75
C ALA A 331 -16.54 -3.22 -0.76
N ILE A 332 -17.65 -3.71 -1.32
CA ILE A 332 -17.79 -3.95 -2.76
C ILE A 332 -17.81 -2.63 -3.52
N ARG A 333 -18.53 -1.61 -3.05
CA ARG A 333 -18.48 -0.27 -3.64
C ARG A 333 -17.07 0.26 -3.57
N ALA A 334 -16.44 0.18 -2.40
CA ALA A 334 -15.07 0.58 -2.21
C ALA A 334 -14.12 -0.22 -3.07
N SER A 335 -14.35 -1.49 -3.44
CA SER A 335 -13.49 -2.24 -4.36
C SER A 335 -13.71 -1.80 -5.82
N ILE A 336 -14.99 -1.61 -6.21
CA ILE A 336 -15.39 -1.05 -7.52
C ILE A 336 -14.91 0.40 -7.69
N THR A 337 -14.85 1.17 -6.61
CA THR A 337 -14.41 2.58 -6.56
C THR A 337 -12.99 2.75 -6.03
N ARG A 338 -12.33 1.70 -5.51
CA ARG A 338 -10.87 1.61 -5.24
C ARG A 338 -10.16 1.41 -6.56
N VAL A 339 -10.45 2.37 -7.41
CA VAL A 339 -9.66 2.88 -8.50
C VAL A 339 -8.77 3.94 -7.86
N PRO A 340 -7.63 3.56 -7.25
CA PRO A 340 -6.50 4.43 -7.52
C PRO A 340 -5.19 3.71 -7.78
N PHE A 341 -4.82 2.62 -7.08
CA PHE A 341 -3.43 2.17 -7.13
C PHE A 341 -3.09 1.32 -8.38
N TYR A 342 -3.83 0.22 -8.61
CA TYR A 342 -3.65 -0.58 -9.83
C TYR A 342 -4.03 0.21 -11.09
N ASP A 343 -5.03 1.10 -11.00
CA ASP A 343 -5.39 1.98 -12.09
C ASP A 343 -4.40 3.11 -12.34
N LEU A 344 -3.69 3.61 -11.32
CA LEU A 344 -2.62 4.58 -11.54
C LEU A 344 -1.40 3.91 -12.16
N VAL A 345 -1.06 2.69 -11.72
CA VAL A 345 -0.02 1.87 -12.38
C VAL A 345 -0.45 1.51 -13.81
N SER A 346 -1.71 1.12 -14.04
CA SER A 346 -2.23 0.77 -15.37
C SER A 346 -2.34 1.99 -16.28
N THR A 347 -2.74 3.16 -15.75
CA THR A 347 -2.80 4.44 -16.46
C THR A 347 -1.40 4.90 -16.84
N ARG A 348 -0.42 4.79 -15.93
CA ARG A 348 0.98 5.07 -16.25
C ARG A 348 1.55 4.08 -17.26
N LYS A 349 1.26 2.78 -17.13
CA LYS A 349 1.60 1.78 -18.17
C LYS A 349 1.00 2.13 -19.53
N LYS A 350 -0.27 2.57 -19.58
CA LYS A 350 -0.92 3.06 -20.81
C LYS A 350 -0.22 4.31 -21.37
N LYS A 351 0.16 5.27 -20.52
CA LYS A 351 0.91 6.48 -20.90
C LYS A 351 2.32 6.15 -21.44
N ILE A 352 2.99 5.16 -20.87
CA ILE A 352 4.27 4.63 -21.35
C ILE A 352 4.08 4.01 -22.75
N ALA A 353 3.00 3.23 -22.94
CA ALA A 353 2.69 2.58 -24.22
C ALA A 353 2.21 3.57 -25.30
N SER A 354 1.50 4.65 -24.94
CA SER A 354 0.93 5.63 -25.88
C SER A 354 1.91 6.71 -26.36
N LYS A 355 3.18 6.67 -25.93
CA LYS A 355 4.25 7.56 -26.45
C LYS A 355 4.96 6.97 -27.68
N GLN A 356 4.49 5.83 -28.18
CA GLN A 356 4.75 5.31 -29.52
C GLN A 356 3.82 6.00 -30.53
#